data_AF-A0A1H9W6Z4-F1
#
_entry.id   AF-A0A1H9W6Z4-F1
#
_cell.length_a   1.000
_cell.length_b   1.000
_cell.length_c   1.000
_cell.angle_alpha   90.00
_cell.angle_beta   90.00
_cell.angle_gamma   90.00
#
_symmetry.space_group_name_H-M   'P 1'
#
loop_
_entity.id
_entity.type
_entity.pdbx_description
1 polymer ?
#
loop_
_entity_poly.entity_id
_entity_poly.type
_entity_poly.pdbx_seq_one_letter_code
_entity_poly.pdbx_strand_id
1 'polypeptide(L)' 'MTSPGPAAQEPALPGPSVAGLDLATLDLRVELAAAGAELHHHLLRGDREVADLLGAWIDALLDEWNRRRG' A
#
# COMPACT_ATOMS: atom_id res chain seq x y z
N MET A 1 -47.31 15.45 -7.98
CA MET A 1 -46.32 14.83 -8.86
C MET A 1 -44.96 15.00 -8.19
N THR A 2 -44.44 13.94 -7.59
CA THR A 2 -43.24 13.96 -6.75
C THR A 2 -42.02 13.77 -7.64
N SER A 3 -41.12 14.76 -7.69
CA SER A 3 -39.81 14.62 -8.35
C SER A 3 -38.91 13.67 -7.55
N PRO A 4 -38.18 12.74 -8.18
CA PRO A 4 -37.18 11.94 -7.48
C PRO A 4 -35.94 12.79 -7.18
N GLY A 5 -35.47 12.74 -5.93
CA GLY A 5 -34.25 13.42 -5.50
C GLY A 5 -33.00 12.84 -6.16
N PRO A 6 -31.90 13.61 -6.25
CA PRO A 6 -30.67 13.15 -6.88
C PRO A 6 -30.08 11.99 -6.06
N ALA A 7 -29.77 10.90 -6.75
CA ALA A 7 -29.05 9.76 -6.20
C ALA A 7 -27.79 10.25 -5.50
N ALA A 8 -27.66 9.91 -4.22
CA ALA A 8 -26.43 10.07 -3.49
C ALA A 8 -25.33 9.36 -4.29
N GLN A 9 -24.46 10.14 -4.91
CA GLN A 9 -23.21 9.63 -5.45
C GLN A 9 -22.42 9.18 -4.23
N GLU A 10 -22.36 7.86 -3.99
CA GLU A 10 -21.44 7.30 -3.02
C GLU A 10 -20.04 7.79 -3.41
N PRO A 11 -19.33 8.50 -2.52
CA PRO A 11 -17.98 8.93 -2.84
C PRO A 11 -17.17 7.65 -3.05
N ALA A 12 -16.73 7.45 -4.30
CA ALA A 12 -15.71 6.49 -4.63
C ALA A 12 -14.52 6.79 -3.71
N LEU A 13 -14.38 5.97 -2.67
CA LEU A 13 -13.21 5.99 -1.82
C LEU A 13 -12.02 5.85 -2.77
N PRO A 14 -11.07 6.80 -2.78
CA PRO A 14 -9.83 6.57 -3.48
C PRO A 14 -9.24 5.32 -2.86
N GLY A 15 -9.20 4.22 -3.61
CA GLY A 15 -8.34 3.09 -3.27
C GLY A 15 -6.94 3.65 -3.05
N PRO A 16 -6.13 3.08 -2.14
CA PRO A 16 -4.82 3.62 -1.83
C PRO A 16 -4.01 3.73 -3.12
N SER A 17 -3.87 4.96 -3.61
CA SER A 17 -3.17 5.24 -4.85
C SER A 17 -1.68 5.15 -4.54
N VAL A 18 -1.14 3.93 -4.66
CA VAL A 18 0.31 3.66 -4.65
C VAL A 18 1.02 4.29 -5.87
N ALA A 19 0.27 4.88 -6.79
CA ALA A 19 0.79 5.66 -7.92
C ALA A 19 1.37 6.99 -7.43
N GLY A 20 2.61 6.98 -6.94
CA GLY A 20 3.37 8.20 -6.66
C GLY A 20 4.33 8.15 -5.48
N LEU A 21 4.65 6.99 -4.92
CA LEU A 21 5.68 6.91 -3.87
C LEU A 21 7.06 7.03 -4.51
N ASP A 22 7.70 8.18 -4.32
CA ASP A 22 9.12 8.36 -4.66
C ASP A 22 9.98 7.61 -3.65
N LEU A 23 10.37 6.40 -4.04
CA LEU A 23 11.22 5.52 -3.24
C LEU A 23 12.54 6.18 -2.84
N ALA A 24 13.05 7.19 -3.56
CA ALA A 24 14.31 7.85 -3.24
C ALA A 24 14.23 8.77 -2.01
N THR A 25 13.03 9.20 -1.62
CA THR A 25 12.83 10.14 -0.50
C THR A 25 12.36 9.49 0.79
N LEU A 26 11.94 8.22 0.72
CA LEU A 26 11.47 7.46 1.87
C LEU A 26 12.59 7.19 2.89
N ASP A 27 12.20 7.20 4.17
CA ASP A 27 12.96 6.55 5.22
C ASP A 27 12.74 5.04 5.12
N LEU A 28 13.59 4.40 4.32
CA LEU A 28 13.51 2.98 4.01
C LEU A 28 13.51 2.09 5.25
N ARG A 29 14.10 2.52 6.38
CA ARG A 29 14.06 1.72 7.62
C ARG A 29 12.66 1.70 8.22
N VAL A 30 11.99 2.85 8.24
CA VAL A 30 10.62 2.97 8.76
C VAL A 30 9.67 2.20 7.86
N GLU A 31 9.79 2.35 6.54
CA GLU A 31 8.94 1.68 5.58
C GLU A 31 9.10 0.15 5.60
N LEU A 32 10.34 -0.36 5.69
CA LEU A 32 10.59 -1.80 5.83
C LEU A 32 9.99 -2.37 7.12
N ALA A 33 10.08 -1.63 8.23
CA ALA A 33 9.50 -2.06 9.50
C ALA A 33 7.96 -2.09 9.44
N ALA A 34 7.35 -1.06 8.84
CA ALA A 34 5.91 -0.98 8.65
C ALA A 34 5.39 -2.10 7.74
N ALA A 35 6.00 -2.26 6.55
CA ALA A 35 5.62 -3.29 5.60
C ALA A 35 5.78 -4.70 6.19
N GLY A 36 6.84 -4.95 6.98
CA GLY A 36 7.03 -6.21 7.68
C GLY A 36 5.95 -6.51 8.73
N ALA A 37 5.54 -5.49 9.49
CA ALA A 37 4.46 -5.63 10.49
C ALA A 37 3.11 -5.90 9.82
N GLU A 38 2.79 -5.17 8.75
CA GLU A 38 1.57 -5.38 7.97
C GLU A 38 1.55 -6.76 7.31
N LEU A 39 2.68 -7.21 6.74
CA LEU A 39 2.80 -8.52 6.13
C LEU A 39 2.51 -9.62 7.16
N HIS A 40 3.12 -9.54 8.34
CA HIS A 40 2.88 -10.52 9.41
C HIS A 40 1.41 -10.55 9.82
N HIS A 41 0.78 -9.38 9.96
CA HIS A 41 -0.64 -9.26 10.30
C HIS A 41 -1.56 -9.90 9.24
N HIS A 42 -1.31 -9.66 7.96
CA HIS A 42 -2.11 -10.24 6.87
C HIS A 42 -1.88 -11.74 6.72
N LEU A 43 -0.66 -12.23 6.94
CA LEU A 43 -0.39 -13.67 6.98
C LEU A 43 -1.16 -14.38 8.10
N LEU A 44 -1.24 -13.78 9.29
CA LEU A 44 -2.02 -14.34 10.41
C LEU A 44 -3.52 -14.38 10.12
N ARG A 45 -4.02 -13.44 9.31
CA ARG A 45 -5.43 -13.39 8.87
C ARG A 45 -5.73 -14.30 7.70
N GLY A 46 -4.70 -14.83 7.03
CA GLY A 46 -4.84 -15.64 5.81
C GLY A 46 -5.07 -14.82 4.54
N ASP A 47 -4.85 -13.50 4.59
CA ASP A 47 -5.01 -12.59 3.45
C ASP A 47 -3.78 -12.69 2.52
N ARG A 48 -3.69 -13.80 1.78
CA ARG A 48 -2.50 -14.12 0.96
C ARG A 48 -2.24 -13.09 -0.14
N GLU A 49 -3.27 -12.58 -0.80
CA GLU A 49 -3.09 -11.59 -1.88
C GLU A 49 -2.42 -10.31 -1.37
N VAL A 50 -2.82 -9.84 -0.19
CA VAL A 50 -2.23 -8.65 0.44
C VAL A 50 -0.81 -8.95 0.93
N ALA A 51 -0.59 -10.15 1.47
CA ALA A 51 0.74 -10.60 1.88
C ALA A 51 1.72 -10.66 0.68
N ASP A 52 1.29 -11.19 -0.47
CA ASP A 52 2.11 -11.26 -1.67
C ASP A 52 2.44 -9.85 -2.20
N LEU A 53 1.47 -8.94 -2.17
CA LEU A 53 1.68 -7.53 -2.52
C LEU A 53 2.69 -6.84 -1.59
N LEU A 54 2.57 -7.04 -0.27
CA LEU A 54 3.51 -6.50 0.72
C LEU A 54 4.90 -7.10 0.57
N GLY A 55 5.01 -8.39 0.20
CA GLY A 55 6.28 -9.02 -0.16
C GLY A 55 6.97 -8.31 -1.33
N ALA A 56 6.24 -8.08 -2.42
CA ALA A 56 6.77 -7.35 -3.57
C ALA A 56 7.17 -5.90 -3.23
N TRP A 57 6.45 -5.26 -2.29
CA TRP A 57 6.80 -3.92 -1.81
C TRP A 57 8.09 -3.92 -0.99
N ILE A 58 8.28 -4.91 -0.10
CA ILE A 58 9.52 -5.09 0.67
C ILE A 58 10.71 -5.29 -0.27
N ASP A 59 10.55 -6.12 -1.32
CA ASP A 59 11.61 -6.34 -2.31
C ASP A 59 12.00 -5.03 -3.00
N ALA A 60 11.02 -4.21 -3.42
CA ALA A 60 11.29 -2.91 -4.03
C ALA A 60 12.03 -1.94 -3.07
N LEU A 61 11.69 -1.94 -1.78
CA LEU A 61 12.39 -1.15 -0.77
C LEU A 61 13.83 -1.63 -0.53
N LEU A 62 14.07 -2.94 -0.57
CA LEU A 62 15.41 -3.51 -0.44
C LEU A 62 16.27 -3.21 -1.67
N ASP A 63 15.70 -3.28 -2.87
CA ASP A 63 16.38 -2.92 -4.11
C ASP A 63 16.78 -1.44 -4.12
N GLU A 64 15.88 -0.56 -3.67
CA GLU A 64 16.19 0.86 -3.45
C GLU A 64 17.33 1.06 -2.47
N TRP A 65 17.27 0.40 -1.30
CA TRP A 65 18.31 0.49 -0.29
C TRP A 65 19.68 0.07 -0.81
N ASN A 66 19.72 -1.03 -1.58
CA ASN A 66 20.94 -1.53 -2.21
C ASN A 66 21.47 -0.52 -3.24
N ARG A 67 20.59 0.09 -4.04
CA ARG A 67 20.99 1.11 -5.03
C ARG A 67 21.57 2.36 -4.39
N ARG A 68 21.08 2.79 -3.22
CA ARG A 68 21.63 3.94 -2.48
C ARG A 68 23.00 3.67 -1.86
N ARG A 69 23.38 2.39 -1.71
CA ARG A 69 24.63 1.96 -1.07
C ARG A 69 25.71 1.49 -2.06
N GLY A 70 25.32 1.18 -3.29
CA GLY A 70 26.23 0.88 -4.40
C GLY A 70 26.80 2.14 -5.03
#